data_AF-A0A9N9I4C1-F1
#
_entry.id   AF-A0A9N9I4C1-F1
#
_cell.length_a   1.000
_cell.length_b   1.000
_cell.length_c   1.000
_cell.angle_alpha   90.00
_cell.angle_beta   90.00
_cell.angle_gamma   90.00
#
_symmetry.space_group_name_H-M   'P 1'
#
loop_
_entity.id
_entity.type
_entity.pdbx_description
1 polymer ?
#
loop_
_entity_poly.entity_id
_entity_poly.type
_entity_poly.pdbx_seq_one_letter_code
_entity_poly.pdbx_strand_id
1 'polypeptide(L)'
;WQKCLKERQLQSKHGKEKMEGGSKVYRQGYEVEMEELPCAIASLVKLYKGTRLIECETKESQTIQHADSKKPKSCLPLYNDFFPKLVQIETHLEDFSLYEKHNNQLIASDFFRQMLSDSSLSK
;
A
#
# COMPACT_ATOMS: atom_id res chain seq x y z
N TRP A 1 -10.21 9.29 -7.06
CA TRP A 1 -9.26 10.31 -7.53
C TRP A 1 -9.15 11.51 -6.57
N GLN A 2 -10.13 12.42 -6.54
CA GLN A 2 -10.08 13.61 -5.68
C GLN A 2 -9.98 13.27 -4.19
N LYS A 3 -10.44 12.11 -3.73
CA LYS A 3 -10.36 11.68 -2.33
C LYS A 3 -8.92 11.39 -1.87
N CYS A 4 -8.17 10.55 -2.59
CA CYS A 4 -6.74 10.26 -2.32
C CYS A 4 -5.87 11.54 -2.44
N LEU A 5 -6.17 12.42 -3.43
CA LEU A 5 -5.50 13.72 -3.60
C LEU A 5 -5.86 14.77 -2.53
N LYS A 6 -7.12 14.85 -2.07
CA LYS A 6 -7.53 15.76 -0.99
C LYS A 6 -6.85 15.37 0.32
N GLU A 7 -6.68 14.07 0.58
CA GLU A 7 -5.91 13.60 1.74
C GLU A 7 -4.42 13.96 1.66
N ARG A 8 -3.83 14.00 0.46
CA ARG A 8 -2.46 14.53 0.22
C ARG A 8 -2.34 16.00 0.67
N GLN A 9 -3.35 16.84 0.40
CA GLN A 9 -3.31 18.26 0.78
C GLN A 9 -3.60 18.51 2.28
N LEU A 10 -4.39 17.65 2.92
CA LEU A 10 -4.69 17.75 4.36
C LEU A 10 -3.47 17.40 5.23
N GLN A 11 -2.71 16.36 4.85
CA GLN A 11 -1.49 15.95 5.57
C GLN A 11 -0.33 16.93 5.39
N SER A 12 -0.25 17.64 4.26
CA SER A 12 0.77 18.68 4.05
C SER A 12 0.57 19.95 4.90
N LYS A 13 -0.61 20.11 5.52
CA LYS A 13 -0.97 21.29 6.32
C LYS A 13 -0.99 21.05 7.83
N HIS A 14 -0.89 19.80 8.29
CA HIS A 14 -0.86 19.45 9.71
C HIS A 14 0.44 18.73 10.07
N GLY A 15 1.29 19.43 10.81
CA GLY A 15 2.03 18.86 11.93
C GLY A 15 3.13 17.87 11.60
N LYS A 16 4.38 18.33 11.72
CA LYS A 16 5.41 17.53 12.36
C LYS A 16 5.00 17.34 13.83
N GLU A 17 4.21 16.31 14.12
CA GLU A 17 4.12 15.76 15.47
C GLU A 17 4.83 14.42 15.46
N LYS A 18 5.91 14.33 16.25
CA LYS A 18 6.55 13.06 16.57
C LYS A 18 5.55 12.25 17.39
N MET A 19 4.99 11.20 16.81
CA MET A 19 4.35 10.15 17.61
C MET A 19 5.41 9.10 17.94
N GLU A 20 5.98 9.23 19.13
CA GLU A 20 6.50 8.09 19.88
C GLU A 20 5.29 7.26 20.33
N GLY A 21 5.08 6.13 19.69
CA GLY A 21 3.95 5.26 19.98
C GLY A 21 3.82 4.21 18.88
N GLY A 22 4.53 3.09 19.03
CA GLY A 22 4.39 1.94 18.15
C GLY A 22 2.90 1.57 18.06
N SER A 23 2.37 1.53 16.84
CA SER A 23 0.98 1.13 16.60
C SER A 23 0.85 -0.35 16.92
N LYS A 24 0.25 -0.66 18.08
CA LYS A 24 -0.03 -2.04 18.50
C LYS A 24 -1.11 -2.64 17.62
N VAL A 25 -0.80 -3.73 16.93
CA VAL A 25 -1.78 -4.51 16.16
C VAL A 25 -2.11 -5.76 16.97
N TYR A 26 -3.38 -6.10 17.09
CA TYR A 26 -3.81 -7.31 17.81
C TYR A 26 -4.50 -8.26 16.85
N ARG A 27 -4.05 -9.51 16.78
CA ARG A 27 -4.69 -10.59 16.04
C ARG A 27 -5.04 -11.70 17.02
N GLN A 28 -6.28 -12.19 17.04
CA GLN A 28 -6.73 -13.28 17.92
C GLN A 28 -6.29 -13.13 19.41
N GLY A 29 -6.18 -11.90 19.91
CA GLY A 29 -5.79 -11.61 21.30
C GLY A 29 -4.28 -11.48 21.59
N TYR A 30 -3.39 -11.58 20.59
CA TYR A 30 -1.95 -11.37 20.75
C TYR A 30 -1.46 -10.13 19.98
N GLU A 31 -0.48 -9.43 20.55
CA GLU A 31 0.20 -8.28 19.92
C GLU A 31 1.06 -8.81 18.75
N VAL A 32 0.75 -8.37 17.54
CA VAL A 32 1.50 -8.71 16.31
C VAL A 32 2.35 -7.51 15.95
N GLU A 33 3.65 -7.75 15.83
CA GLU A 33 4.53 -6.72 15.29
C GLU A 33 4.20 -6.52 13.81
N MET A 34 4.05 -5.27 13.37
CA MET A 34 3.67 -4.96 11.99
C MET A 34 4.66 -5.51 10.95
N GLU A 35 5.89 -5.77 11.39
CA GLU A 35 6.98 -6.42 10.65
C GLU A 35 6.72 -7.89 10.34
N GLU A 36 5.86 -8.57 11.12
CA GLU A 36 5.47 -9.97 10.90
C GLU A 36 4.32 -10.11 9.90
N LEU A 37 3.56 -9.03 9.64
CA LEU A 37 2.48 -9.05 8.68
C LEU A 37 3.03 -9.07 7.24
N PRO A 38 2.56 -9.99 6.38
CA PRO A 38 2.99 -10.03 5.00
C PRO A 38 2.57 -8.75 4.28
N CYS A 39 3.39 -8.28 3.33
CA CYS A 39 2.97 -7.12 2.54
C CYS A 39 1.89 -7.48 1.52
N ALA A 40 0.83 -6.67 1.48
CA ALA A 40 -0.29 -6.80 0.56
C ALA A 40 0.13 -6.91 -0.91
N ILE A 41 1.26 -6.30 -1.30
CA ILE A 41 1.71 -6.23 -2.69
C ILE A 41 2.76 -7.30 -3.01
N ALA A 42 3.42 -7.90 -2.01
CA ALA A 42 4.50 -8.87 -2.21
C ALA A 42 4.06 -10.05 -3.10
N SER A 43 2.86 -10.56 -2.85
CA SER A 43 2.26 -11.64 -3.64
C SER A 43 1.93 -11.20 -5.07
N LEU A 44 1.51 -9.95 -5.26
CA LEU A 44 1.19 -9.41 -6.58
C LEU A 44 2.44 -9.29 -7.46
N VAL A 45 3.58 -8.87 -6.91
CA VAL A 45 4.84 -8.79 -7.67
C VAL A 45 5.19 -10.16 -8.28
N LYS A 46 4.99 -11.24 -7.52
CA LYS A 46 5.27 -12.61 -7.98
C LYS A 46 4.27 -13.10 -9.03
N LEU A 47 2.99 -12.71 -8.90
CA LEU A 47 1.91 -13.16 -9.78
C LEU A 47 1.89 -12.40 -11.12
N TYR A 48 2.24 -11.12 -11.10
CA TYR A 48 2.20 -10.24 -12.27
C TYR A 48 3.62 -9.96 -12.79
N LYS A 49 4.37 -11.03 -13.08
CA LYS A 49 5.71 -10.94 -13.66
C LYS A 49 5.66 -10.18 -14.99
N GLY A 50 6.63 -9.31 -15.22
CA GLY A 50 6.68 -8.45 -16.41
C GLY A 50 5.85 -7.17 -16.28
N THR A 51 5.15 -6.96 -15.16
CA THR A 51 4.71 -5.62 -14.76
C THR A 51 5.85 -4.87 -14.09
N ARG A 52 5.71 -3.56 -13.97
CA ARG A 52 6.71 -2.69 -13.31
C ARG A 52 6.50 -2.58 -11.81
N LEU A 53 5.76 -3.52 -11.19
CA LEU A 53 5.67 -3.60 -9.73
C LEU A 53 7.05 -3.89 -9.16
N ILE A 54 7.46 -3.11 -8.16
CA ILE A 54 8.77 -3.29 -7.51
C ILE A 54 8.69 -4.40 -6.48
N GLU A 55 9.78 -5.16 -6.30
CA GLU A 55 9.86 -6.16 -5.24
C GLU A 55 9.88 -5.52 -3.85
N CYS A 56 9.41 -6.26 -2.84
CA CYS A 56 9.70 -5.93 -1.45
C CYS A 56 11.20 -5.97 -1.25
N GLU A 57 11.76 -4.92 -0.68
CA GLU A 57 13.07 -5.00 -0.03
C GLU A 57 12.81 -4.95 1.46
N THR A 58 13.33 -5.87 2.25
CA THR A 58 13.36 -5.74 3.71
C THR A 58 14.67 -5.05 4.07
N LYS A 59 14.63 -3.73 4.32
CA LYS A 59 15.74 -3.02 4.99
C LYS A 59 15.35 -2.81 6.45
N GLU A 60 16.34 -2.79 7.34
CA GLU A 60 16.13 -2.69 8.79
C GLU A 60 15.44 -1.38 9.24
N SER A 61 15.36 -0.35 8.39
CA SER A 61 14.82 0.98 8.76
C SER A 61 13.64 1.46 7.90
N GLN A 62 12.90 0.55 7.27
CA GLN A 62 11.78 0.95 6.42
C GLN A 62 10.55 1.33 7.23
N THR A 63 9.85 2.36 6.77
CA THR A 63 8.53 2.65 7.33
C THR A 63 7.53 1.60 6.84
N ILE A 64 6.98 0.82 7.78
CA ILE A 64 5.89 -0.11 7.50
C ILE A 64 4.60 0.53 8.02
N GLN A 65 3.53 0.43 7.24
CA GLN A 65 2.21 0.85 7.68
C GLN A 65 1.21 -0.28 7.45
N HIS A 66 0.11 -0.24 8.20
CA HIS A 66 -0.98 -1.20 8.05
C HIS A 66 -1.71 -1.00 6.71
N ALA A 67 -2.00 -2.08 6.00
CA ALA A 67 -2.68 -1.99 4.71
C ALA A 67 -4.14 -1.54 4.84
N ASP A 68 -4.78 -1.75 6.00
CA ASP A 68 -6.12 -1.22 6.28
C ASP A 68 -6.12 0.27 6.69
N SER A 69 -4.95 0.91 6.77
CA SER A 69 -4.90 2.34 7.06
C SER A 69 -5.64 3.14 5.99
N LYS A 70 -6.25 4.26 6.40
CA LYS A 70 -7.21 5.04 5.62
C LYS A 70 -6.77 5.30 4.17
N LYS A 71 -5.48 5.63 4.00
CA LYS A 71 -4.91 6.04 2.72
C LYS A 71 -4.77 4.83 1.76
N PRO A 72 -3.99 3.77 2.07
CA PRO A 72 -4.04 2.49 1.37
C PRO A 72 -5.43 1.99 1.02
N LYS A 73 -6.32 1.87 2.02
CA LYS A 73 -7.69 1.38 1.85
C LYS A 73 -8.48 2.17 0.80
N SER A 74 -8.20 3.46 0.66
CA SER A 74 -8.88 4.34 -0.30
C SER A 74 -8.26 4.36 -1.71
N CYS A 75 -6.98 3.98 -1.86
CA CYS A 75 -6.26 4.11 -3.12
C CYS A 75 -5.94 2.75 -3.78
N LEU A 76 -5.84 1.64 -3.02
CA LEU A 76 -5.68 0.29 -3.57
C LEU A 76 -6.79 -0.10 -4.58
N PRO A 77 -8.08 0.23 -4.35
CA PRO A 77 -9.14 -0.16 -5.29
C PRO A 77 -9.00 0.44 -6.69
N LEU A 78 -8.20 1.50 -6.85
CA LEU A 78 -7.90 2.10 -8.15
C LEU A 78 -7.06 1.20 -9.06
N TYR A 79 -6.52 0.10 -8.52
CA TYR A 79 -5.66 -0.83 -9.23
C TYR A 79 -6.35 -2.17 -9.54
N ASN A 80 -7.61 -2.35 -9.14
CA ASN A 80 -8.33 -3.61 -9.30
C ASN A 80 -8.48 -4.05 -10.77
N ASP A 81 -8.61 -3.09 -11.69
CA ASP A 81 -8.69 -3.37 -13.13
C ASP A 81 -7.37 -3.91 -13.70
N PHE A 82 -6.22 -3.54 -13.09
CA PHE A 82 -4.90 -3.99 -13.51
C PHE A 82 -4.45 -5.26 -12.78
N PHE A 83 -4.84 -5.39 -11.51
CA PHE A 83 -4.49 -6.52 -10.65
C PHE A 83 -5.74 -7.12 -10.01
N PRO A 84 -6.53 -7.94 -10.74
CA PRO A 84 -7.75 -8.54 -10.18
C PRO A 84 -7.54 -9.35 -8.90
N LYS A 85 -6.34 -9.89 -8.67
CA LYS A 85 -6.00 -10.59 -7.41
C LYS A 85 -5.89 -9.67 -6.20
N LEU A 86 -5.75 -8.36 -6.40
CA LEU A 86 -5.78 -7.38 -5.32
C LEU A 86 -7.13 -7.35 -4.61
N VAL A 87 -8.24 -7.57 -5.32
CA VAL A 87 -9.60 -7.60 -4.74
C VAL A 87 -9.70 -8.61 -3.59
N GLN A 88 -9.04 -9.77 -3.70
CA GLN A 88 -9.04 -10.79 -2.65
C GLN A 88 -8.21 -10.39 -1.43
N ILE A 89 -7.20 -9.55 -1.63
CA ILE A 89 -6.37 -8.99 -0.55
C ILE A 89 -7.13 -7.84 0.13
N GLU A 90 -7.90 -7.06 -0.64
CA GLU A 90 -8.69 -5.93 -0.15
C GLU A 90 -9.77 -6.32 0.87
N THR A 91 -10.26 -7.56 0.84
CA THR A 91 -11.24 -8.05 1.82
C THR A 91 -10.65 -8.37 3.19
N HIS A 92 -9.32 -8.41 3.29
CA HIS A 92 -8.57 -8.80 4.50
C HIS A 92 -7.36 -7.88 4.74
N LEU A 93 -7.45 -6.58 4.41
CA LEU A 93 -6.33 -5.64 4.54
C LEU A 93 -5.77 -5.54 5.96
N GLU A 94 -6.56 -5.93 6.96
CA GLU A 94 -6.14 -6.00 8.35
C GLU A 94 -5.09 -7.08 8.65
N ASP A 95 -4.97 -8.07 7.78
CA ASP A 95 -3.97 -9.12 7.87
C ASP A 95 -2.67 -8.77 7.11
N PHE A 96 -2.56 -7.56 6.55
CA PHE A 96 -1.43 -7.18 5.70
C PHE A 96 -0.78 -5.86 6.11
N SER A 97 0.53 -5.80 5.84
CA SER A 97 1.32 -4.58 5.88
C SER A 97 1.52 -3.98 4.49
N LEU A 98 2.04 -2.75 4.45
CA LEU A 98 2.56 -2.11 3.25
C LEU A 98 3.93 -1.54 3.56
N TYR A 99 4.94 -2.00 2.83
CA TYR A 99 6.26 -1.40 2.86
C TYR A 99 6.25 -0.04 2.20
N GLU A 100 7.10 0.87 2.70
CA GLU A 100 7.25 2.24 2.21
C GLU A 100 7.37 2.32 0.69
N LYS A 101 8.16 1.43 0.08
CA LYS A 101 8.33 1.39 -1.38
C LYS A 101 7.02 1.16 -2.13
N HIS A 102 6.22 0.20 -1.70
CA HIS A 102 4.92 -0.10 -2.32
C HIS A 102 3.92 1.03 -2.07
N ASN A 103 3.93 1.60 -0.87
CA ASN A 103 3.16 2.80 -0.60
C ASN A 103 3.57 3.95 -1.54
N ASN A 104 4.87 4.17 -1.74
CA ASN A 104 5.34 5.25 -2.60
C ASN A 104 4.99 5.02 -4.07
N GLN A 105 5.06 3.77 -4.54
CA GLN A 105 4.72 3.39 -5.90
C GLN A 105 3.22 3.51 -6.19
N LEU A 106 2.36 3.00 -5.30
CA LEU A 106 0.92 2.84 -5.55
C LEU A 106 0.07 3.97 -4.96
N ILE A 107 0.54 4.61 -3.89
CA ILE A 107 -0.27 5.50 -3.07
C ILE A 107 0.27 6.93 -3.12
N ALA A 108 1.61 7.10 -3.06
CA ALA A 108 2.20 8.45 -3.03
C ALA A 108 2.19 9.11 -4.41
N SER A 109 2.32 8.34 -5.50
CA SER A 109 2.40 8.84 -6.86
C SER A 109 1.40 8.18 -7.81
N ASP A 110 0.94 8.98 -8.77
CA ASP A 110 0.00 8.55 -9.82
C ASP A 110 0.69 8.03 -11.07
N PHE A 111 2.00 8.25 -11.15
CA PHE A 111 2.83 7.88 -12.27
C PHE A 111 2.68 6.39 -12.61
N PHE A 112 2.68 5.52 -11.60
CA PHE A 112 2.56 4.10 -11.84
C PHE A 112 1.20 3.71 -12.43
N ARG A 113 0.11 4.32 -11.96
CA ARG A 113 -1.22 4.05 -12.50
C ARG A 113 -1.36 4.55 -13.93
N GLN A 114 -0.85 5.75 -14.23
CA GLN A 114 -0.83 6.29 -15.59
C GLN A 114 -0.05 5.36 -16.53
N MET A 115 1.13 4.91 -16.09
CA MET A 115 1.93 3.96 -16.85
C MET A 115 1.21 2.64 -17.12
N LEU A 116 0.45 2.12 -16.14
CA LEU A 116 -0.38 0.93 -16.34
C LEU A 116 -1.48 1.18 -17.38
N SER A 117 -2.18 2.32 -17.30
CA SER A 117 -3.19 2.73 -18.28
C SER A 117 -2.61 2.86 -19.70
N ASP A 118 -1.45 3.50 -19.85
CA ASP A 118 -0.80 3.69 -21.16
C ASP A 118 -0.33 2.36 -21.75
N SER A 119 0.20 1.45 -20.92
CA SER A 119 0.59 0.10 -21.35
C SER A 119 -0.61 -0.80 -21.70
N SER A 120 -1.80 -0.48 -21.17
CA SER A 120 -3.03 -1.18 -21.52
C SER A 120 -3.66 -0.67 -22.83
N LEU A 121 -3.29 0.55 -23.26
CA LEU A 121 -3.68 1.14 -24.54
C LEU A 121 -2.82 0.70 -25.73
N SER A 122 -1.71 -0.02 -25.48
CA SER A 122 -0.81 -0.53 -26.51
C SER A 122 -1.01 -2.01 -26.84
N LYS A 123 -2.20 -2.57 -26.59
CA LYS A 123 -2.58 -3.93 -26.96
C LYS A 123 -3.65 -3.94 -28.05
#